data_AF-A0A3D5S528-F1
#
_entry.id   AF-A0A3D5S528-F1
#
_cell.length_a   1.000
_cell.length_b   1.000
_cell.length_c   1.000
_cell.angle_alpha   90.00
_cell.angle_beta   90.00
_cell.angle_gamma   90.00
#
_symmetry.space_group_name_H-M   'P 1'
#
loop_
_entity.id
_entity.type
_entity.pdbx_description
1 polymer ?
#
loop_
_entity_poly.entity_id
_entity_poly.type
_entity_poly.pdbx_seq_one_letter_code
_entity_poly.pdbx_strand_id
1 'polypeptide(L)'
;MDLKEIIESAWEDRSLIEEKEVAVAIKTLIDDLDMGKRRIAEPASDGSGWIVNEWMKKAVILYFPLMKMQLIEVGPFQWHDKIKLKSGYDQLGVRVVPHAIARYGSYISAGTVLMPSYVNIGAYVDE
;
A
#
# COMPACT_ATOMS: atom_id res chain seq x y z
N MET A 1 -7.47 3.94 -20.25
CA MET A 1 -7.73 5.10 -19.37
C MET A 1 -6.54 5.29 -18.46
N ASP A 2 -6.33 6.50 -17.94
CA ASP A 2 -5.31 6.71 -16.90
C ASP A 2 -5.74 6.03 -15.58
N LEU A 3 -4.78 5.61 -14.75
CA LEU A 3 -5.07 4.96 -13.46
C LEU A 3 -5.98 5.82 -12.58
N LYS A 4 -5.74 7.14 -12.59
CA LYS A 4 -6.54 8.10 -11.82
C LYS A 4 -8.00 8.07 -12.25
N GLU A 5 -8.28 8.13 -13.54
CA GLU A 5 -9.64 8.13 -14.08
C GLU A 5 -10.40 6.83 -13.72
N ILE A 6 -9.73 5.68 -13.82
CA ILE A 6 -10.31 4.38 -13.46
C ILE A 6 -10.68 4.35 -11.97
N ILE A 7 -9.78 4.82 -11.10
CA ILE A 7 -9.99 4.81 -9.66
C ILE A 7 -11.05 5.82 -9.23
N GLU A 8 -11.09 7.00 -9.83
CA GLU A 8 -12.14 7.99 -9.56
C GLU A 8 -13.50 7.48 -10.03
N SER A 9 -13.59 6.83 -11.19
CA SER A 9 -14.83 6.22 -11.67
C SER A 9 -15.31 5.12 -10.73
N ALA A 10 -14.42 4.21 -10.30
CA ALA A 10 -14.74 3.14 -9.35
C ALA A 10 -15.03 3.64 -7.93
N TRP A 11 -14.59 4.85 -7.59
CA TRP A 11 -14.93 5.49 -6.32
C TRP A 11 -16.38 5.99 -6.32
N GLU A 12 -16.81 6.61 -7.42
CA GLU A 12 -18.18 7.08 -7.60
C GLU A 12 -19.16 5.92 -7.78
N ASP A 13 -18.76 4.87 -8.51
CA ASP A 13 -19.53 3.63 -8.65
C ASP A 13 -18.71 2.40 -8.22
N ARG A 14 -18.98 1.93 -6.99
CA ARG A 14 -18.28 0.79 -6.40
C ARG A 14 -18.62 -0.55 -7.06
N SER A 15 -19.69 -0.65 -7.84
CA SER A 15 -19.99 -1.90 -8.57
C SER A 15 -18.92 -2.22 -9.62
N LEU A 16 -18.25 -1.19 -10.14
CA LEU A 16 -17.15 -1.32 -11.11
C LEU A 16 -15.94 -2.08 -10.54
N ILE A 17 -15.81 -2.21 -9.22
CA ILE A 17 -14.71 -2.96 -8.58
C ILE A 17 -14.71 -4.44 -9.02
N GLU A 18 -15.86 -5.00 -9.41
CA GLU A 18 -15.98 -6.37 -9.92
C GLU A 18 -15.37 -6.54 -11.32
N GLU A 19 -15.20 -5.45 -12.06
CA GLU A 19 -14.59 -5.47 -13.37
C GLU A 19 -13.09 -5.76 -13.26
N LYS A 20 -12.62 -6.68 -14.12
CA LYS A 20 -11.22 -7.13 -14.11
C LYS A 20 -10.23 -5.98 -14.30
N GLU A 21 -10.56 -5.02 -15.18
CA GLU A 21 -9.69 -3.88 -15.47
C GLU A 21 -9.53 -2.97 -14.25
N VAL A 22 -10.63 -2.64 -13.56
CA VAL A 22 -10.64 -1.83 -12.34
C VAL A 22 -9.87 -2.53 -11.21
N ALA A 23 -10.11 -3.82 -11.01
CA ALA A 23 -9.40 -4.60 -9.99
C ALA A 23 -7.88 -4.66 -10.26
N VAL A 24 -7.47 -4.75 -11.53
CA VAL A 24 -6.06 -4.68 -11.93
C VAL A 24 -5.49 -3.29 -11.66
N ALA A 25 -6.19 -2.22 -12.07
CA ALA A 25 -5.74 -0.85 -11.85
C ALA A 25 -5.50 -0.53 -10.37
N ILE A 26 -6.43 -0.93 -9.50
CA ILE A 26 -6.29 -0.75 -8.04
C ILE A 26 -5.07 -1.52 -7.53
N LYS A 27 -4.91 -2.80 -7.91
CA LYS A 27 -3.76 -3.62 -7.47
C LYS A 27 -2.42 -3.08 -7.96
N THR A 28 -2.36 -2.60 -9.21
CA THR A 28 -1.18 -1.94 -9.78
C THR A 28 -0.81 -0.71 -8.98
N LEU A 29 -1.79 0.11 -8.57
CA LEU A 29 -1.48 1.28 -7.74
C LEU A 29 -0.94 0.86 -6.35
N ILE A 30 -1.49 -0.18 -5.72
CA ILE A 30 -0.94 -0.65 -4.43
C ILE A 30 0.50 -1.18 -4.59
N ASP A 31 0.82 -1.84 -5.72
CA ASP A 31 2.19 -2.24 -6.06
C ASP A 31 3.11 -1.02 -6.26
N ASP A 32 2.65 0.00 -6.99
CA ASP A 32 3.39 1.25 -7.16
C ASP A 32 3.67 1.95 -5.82
N LEU A 33 2.72 1.90 -4.87
CA LEU A 33 2.92 2.40 -3.50
C LEU A 33 3.91 1.53 -2.72
N ASP A 34 3.86 0.20 -2.85
CA ASP A 34 4.78 -0.72 -2.16
C ASP A 34 6.24 -0.54 -2.63
N MET A 35 6.41 -0.26 -3.92
CA MET A 35 7.70 -0.02 -4.58
C MET A 35 8.18 1.44 -4.48
N GLY A 36 7.36 2.35 -3.94
CA GLY A 36 7.71 3.78 -3.85
C GLY A 36 7.71 4.53 -5.18
N LYS A 37 7.20 3.94 -6.26
CA LYS A 37 7.03 4.62 -7.56
C LYS A 37 6.03 5.77 -7.48
N ARG A 38 5.11 5.68 -6.52
CA ARG A 38 4.11 6.70 -6.19
C ARG A 38 4.05 6.87 -4.68
N ARG A 39 3.65 8.06 -4.24
CA ARG A 39 3.42 8.38 -2.82
C ARG A 39 2.13 9.17 -2.65
N ILE A 40 1.39 8.87 -1.58
CA ILE A 40 0.07 9.46 -1.31
C ILE A 40 0.15 10.98 -1.10
N ALA A 41 1.24 11.47 -0.53
CA ALA A 41 1.51 12.89 -0.42
C ALA A 41 2.97 13.15 -0.76
N GLU A 42 3.23 14.24 -1.48
CA GLU A 42 4.56 14.67 -1.91
C GLU A 42 4.75 16.18 -1.70
N PRO A 43 6.00 16.66 -1.54
CA PRO A 43 6.27 18.09 -1.47
C PRO A 43 5.81 18.79 -2.76
N ALA A 44 5.16 19.94 -2.60
CA ALA A 44 4.76 20.78 -3.72
C ALA A 44 6.00 21.32 -4.44
N SER A 45 5.98 21.34 -5.78
CA SER A 45 7.12 21.81 -6.59
C SER A 45 7.45 23.29 -6.40
N ASP A 46 6.46 24.08 -5.98
CA ASP A 46 6.59 25.52 -5.68
C ASP A 46 7.00 25.81 -4.22
N GLY A 47 7.23 24.76 -3.42
CA GLY A 47 7.57 24.89 -2.00
C GLY A 47 6.41 25.33 -1.10
N SER A 48 5.17 25.35 -1.61
CA SER A 48 3.97 25.75 -0.83
C SER A 48 3.58 24.76 0.29
N GLY A 49 4.25 23.61 0.36
CA GLY A 49 4.04 22.61 1.40
C GLY A 49 3.92 21.20 0.82
N TRP A 50 2.87 20.48 1.21
CA TRP A 50 2.60 19.11 0.77
C TRP A 50 1.31 19.05 -0.05
N ILE A 51 1.34 18.31 -1.15
CA ILE A 51 0.18 18.01 -1.98
C ILE A 51 -0.25 16.57 -1.72
N VAL A 52 -1.56 16.36 -1.54
CA VAL A 52 -2.13 15.04 -1.33
C VAL A 52 -2.74 14.53 -2.63
N ASN A 53 -2.28 13.36 -3.09
CA ASN A 53 -2.86 12.61 -4.19
C ASN A 53 -4.10 11.84 -3.71
N GLU A 54 -5.24 12.52 -3.55
CA GLU A 54 -6.46 11.96 -2.93
C GLU A 54 -6.97 10.68 -3.60
N TRP A 55 -6.89 10.59 -4.93
CA TRP A 55 -7.29 9.41 -5.68
C TRP A 55 -6.50 8.17 -5.26
N MET A 56 -5.24 8.31 -4.83
CA MET A 56 -4.47 7.18 -4.30
C MET A 56 -5.02 6.69 -2.96
N LYS A 57 -5.52 7.59 -2.11
CA LYS A 57 -6.21 7.20 -0.86
C LYS A 57 -7.50 6.43 -1.18
N LYS A 58 -8.27 6.91 -2.17
CA LYS A 58 -9.47 6.22 -2.65
C LYS A 58 -9.13 4.80 -3.08
N ALA A 59 -8.06 4.60 -3.86
CA ALA A 59 -7.62 3.27 -4.26
C ALA A 59 -7.24 2.36 -3.09
N VAL A 60 -6.55 2.86 -2.05
CA VAL A 60 -6.25 2.09 -0.84
C VAL A 60 -7.53 1.58 -0.18
N ILE A 61 -8.57 2.43 -0.11
CA ILE A 61 -9.88 2.03 0.44
C ILE A 61 -10.58 1.01 -0.47
N LEU A 62 -10.54 1.22 -1.79
CA LEU A 62 -11.13 0.31 -2.79
C LEU A 62 -10.39 -1.03 -2.89
N TYR A 63 -9.13 -1.09 -2.48
CA TYR A 63 -8.37 -2.34 -2.40
C TYR A 63 -8.91 -3.28 -1.31
N PHE A 64 -9.43 -2.75 -0.20
CA PHE A 64 -9.91 -3.58 0.90
C PHE A 64 -11.07 -4.53 0.56
N PRO A 65 -12.11 -4.15 -0.21
CA PRO A 65 -13.13 -5.10 -0.64
C PRO A 65 -12.65 -6.11 -1.70
N LEU A 66 -11.59 -5.81 -2.46
CA LEU A 66 -10.99 -6.75 -3.42
C LEU A 66 -10.28 -7.94 -2.74
N MET A 67 -9.91 -7.77 -1.47
CA MET A 67 -9.19 -8.77 -0.69
C MET A 67 -10.14 -9.58 0.18
N LYS A 68 -9.90 -10.89 0.23
CA LYS A 68 -10.67 -11.82 1.06
C LYS A 68 -9.99 -11.99 2.41
N MET A 69 -10.80 -12.11 3.47
CA MET A 69 -10.30 -12.45 4.80
C MET A 69 -9.64 -13.83 4.78
N GLN A 70 -8.49 -13.95 5.44
CA GLN A 70 -7.72 -15.17 5.54
C GLN A 70 -7.29 -15.40 6.98
N LEU A 71 -7.27 -16.67 7.38
CA LEU A 71 -6.63 -17.09 8.63
C LEU A 71 -5.11 -17.13 8.41
N ILE A 72 -4.37 -16.53 9.32
CA ILE A 72 -2.90 -16.52 9.34
C ILE A 72 -2.50 -17.12 10.69
N GLU A 73 -1.70 -18.19 10.66
CA GLU A 73 -1.29 -18.91 11.87
C GLU A 73 0.23 -18.97 11.97
N VAL A 74 0.77 -18.66 13.15
CA VAL A 74 2.19 -18.77 13.48
C VAL A 74 2.32 -19.40 14.86
N GLY A 75 2.61 -20.71 14.91
CA GLY A 75 2.66 -21.45 16.17
C GLY A 75 1.33 -21.35 16.94
N PRO A 76 1.33 -20.91 18.22
CA PRO A 76 0.10 -20.76 19.00
C PRO A 76 -0.71 -19.50 18.65
N PHE A 77 -0.21 -18.63 17.77
CA PHE A 77 -0.85 -17.37 17.41
C PHE A 77 -1.71 -17.51 16.15
N GLN A 78 -2.88 -16.88 16.15
CA GLN A 78 -3.80 -16.82 15.02
C GLN A 78 -4.26 -15.38 14.78
N TRP A 79 -4.32 -14.98 13.52
CA TRP A 79 -4.90 -13.73 13.05
C TRP A 79 -5.92 -13.99 11.95
N HIS A 80 -6.86 -13.07 11.78
CA HIS A 80 -7.84 -13.07 10.70
C HIS A 80 -7.78 -11.70 10.02
N ASP A 81 -7.04 -11.61 8.91
CA ASP A 81 -6.82 -10.37 8.15
C ASP A 81 -6.84 -10.65 6.65
N LYS A 82 -6.99 -9.61 5.84
CA LYS A 82 -7.04 -9.66 4.37
C LYS A 82 -5.89 -8.91 3.70
N ILE A 83 -5.08 -8.18 4.46
CA ILE A 83 -3.96 -7.41 3.93
C ILE A 83 -2.67 -8.20 4.12
N LYS A 84 -1.98 -8.47 3.01
CA LYS A 84 -0.68 -9.15 3.02
C LYS A 84 0.35 -8.32 3.78
N LEU A 85 1.30 -8.99 4.41
CA LEU A 85 2.51 -8.36 4.93
C LEU A 85 3.48 -8.07 3.79
N LYS A 86 4.28 -7.00 3.94
CA LYS A 86 5.41 -6.71 3.05
C LYS A 86 6.48 -7.80 3.22
N SER A 87 7.19 -8.10 2.15
CA SER A 87 8.21 -9.16 2.11
C SER A 87 9.36 -8.77 1.18
N GLY A 88 10.37 -9.64 1.03
CA GLY A 88 11.52 -9.39 0.15
C GLY A 88 12.55 -8.39 0.70
N TYR A 89 12.60 -8.22 2.03
CA TYR A 89 13.46 -7.22 2.68
C TYR A 89 14.96 -7.37 2.37
N ASP A 90 15.42 -8.58 2.08
CA ASP A 90 16.79 -8.89 1.63
C ASP A 90 17.12 -8.22 0.30
N GLN A 91 16.20 -8.25 -0.65
CA GLN A 91 16.35 -7.62 -1.96
C GLN A 91 16.15 -6.11 -1.89
N LEU A 92 15.33 -5.64 -0.94
CA LEU A 92 15.07 -4.22 -0.70
C LEU A 92 16.19 -3.52 0.09
N GLY A 93 17.14 -4.26 0.67
CA GLY A 93 18.20 -3.68 1.50
C GLY A 93 17.68 -3.07 2.81
N VAL A 94 16.57 -3.59 3.35
CA VAL A 94 15.92 -3.09 4.57
C VAL A 94 16.21 -4.02 5.73
N ARG A 95 16.70 -3.48 6.85
CA ARG A 95 16.91 -4.28 8.07
C ARG A 95 15.64 -4.31 8.91
N VAL A 96 15.06 -5.48 9.10
CA VAL A 96 13.85 -5.68 9.91
C VAL A 96 14.20 -6.41 11.20
N VAL A 97 14.14 -5.70 12.33
CA VAL A 97 14.43 -6.26 13.65
C VAL A 97 13.18 -6.96 14.19
N PRO A 98 13.23 -8.23 14.62
CA PRO A 98 12.07 -8.91 15.20
C PRO A 98 11.53 -8.14 16.42
N HIS A 99 10.23 -7.83 16.50
CA HIS A 99 9.09 -8.29 15.70
C HIS A 99 8.48 -7.19 14.81
N ALA A 100 9.28 -6.36 14.13
CA ALA A 100 8.77 -5.32 13.24
C ALA A 100 7.91 -5.88 12.11
N ILE A 101 6.83 -5.17 11.77
CA ILE A 101 5.83 -5.58 10.78
C ILE A 101 5.54 -4.43 9.83
N ALA A 102 5.44 -4.70 8.53
CA ALA A 102 4.90 -3.76 7.56
C ALA A 102 3.83 -4.42 6.70
N ARG A 103 2.80 -3.66 6.31
CA ARG A 103 1.79 -4.12 5.33
C ARG A 103 2.26 -3.88 3.91
N TYR A 104 1.86 -4.79 3.02
CA TYR A 104 2.00 -4.60 1.58
C TYR A 104 1.27 -3.33 1.13
N GLY A 105 1.88 -2.59 0.22
CA GLY A 105 1.46 -1.25 -0.19
C GLY A 105 2.09 -0.15 0.67
N SER A 106 3.19 -0.44 1.35
CA SER A 106 4.02 0.56 2.06
C SER A 106 5.43 0.57 1.49
N TYR A 107 5.96 1.76 1.19
CA TYR A 107 7.33 1.93 0.74
C TYR A 107 8.27 2.08 1.93
N ILE A 108 9.40 1.39 1.87
CA ILE A 108 10.48 1.45 2.85
C ILE A 108 11.78 1.44 2.07
N SER A 109 12.55 2.53 2.18
CA SER A 109 13.77 2.76 1.41
C SER A 109 14.92 1.85 1.86
N ALA A 110 15.84 1.58 0.94
CA ALA A 110 17.05 0.82 1.23
C ALA A 110 17.88 1.53 2.31
N GLY A 111 18.44 0.76 3.25
CA GLY A 111 19.21 1.30 4.38
C GLY A 111 18.39 1.60 5.64
N THR A 112 17.05 1.72 5.54
CA THR A 112 16.18 1.89 6.72
C THR A 112 16.29 0.69 7.67
N VAL A 113 16.26 0.98 8.99
CA VAL A 113 16.19 -0.04 10.06
C VAL A 113 14.84 0.04 10.76
N LEU A 114 14.03 -1.01 10.61
CA LEU A 114 12.78 -1.16 11.35
C LEU A 114 13.06 -1.84 12.69
N MET A 115 13.13 -1.05 13.76
CA MET A 115 13.04 -1.55 15.14
C MET A 115 11.65 -2.14 15.40
N PRO A 116 11.39 -2.87 16.51
CA PRO A 116 10.04 -3.39 16.81
C PRO A 116 8.98 -2.29 16.69
N SER A 117 8.20 -2.35 15.61
CA SER A 117 7.33 -1.28 15.14
C SER A 117 6.34 -1.80 14.11
N TYR A 118 5.42 -0.94 13.67
CA TYR A 118 4.40 -1.27 12.69
C TYR A 118 4.30 -0.18 11.61
N VAL A 119 4.42 -0.56 10.34
CA VAL A 119 4.24 0.33 9.18
C VAL A 119 2.99 -0.09 8.40
N ASN A 120 2.02 0.82 8.30
CA ASN A 120 0.73 0.54 7.66
C ASN A 120 0.75 0.84 6.15
N ILE A 121 -0.23 0.28 5.42
CA ILE A 121 -0.42 0.53 3.98
C ILE A 121 -0.52 2.02 3.67
N GLY A 122 0.10 2.45 2.56
CA GLY A 122 0.16 3.83 2.10
C GLY A 122 1.27 4.68 2.72
N ALA A 123 2.03 4.14 3.67
CA ALA A 123 3.19 4.82 4.24
C ALA A 123 4.36 4.87 3.23
N TYR A 124 5.19 5.89 3.37
CA TYR A 124 6.41 6.10 2.61
C TYR A 124 7.53 6.46 3.60
N VAL A 125 8.45 5.51 3.83
CA VAL A 125 9.60 5.68 4.74
C VAL A 125 10.86 5.80 3.88
N ASP A 126 11.45 7.00 3.87
CA ASP A 126 12.62 7.32 3.06
C ASP A 126 13.94 7.18 3.85
N GLU A 127 15.08 7.40 3.18
CA GLU A 127 16.44 7.40 3.78
C GLU A 127 16.61 8.40 4.95
#